data_AF-A0A8S8YXG3-F1
#
_entry.id   AF-A0A8S8YXG3-F1
#
_cell.length_a   1.000
_cell.length_b   1.000
_cell.length_c   1.000
_cell.angle_alpha   90.00
_cell.angle_beta   90.00
_cell.angle_gamma   90.00
#
_symmetry.space_group_name_H-M   'P 1'
#
loop_
_entity.id
_entity.type
_entity.pdbx_description
1 polymer ?
#
loop_
_entity_poly.entity_id
_entity_poly.type
_entity_poly.pdbx_seq_one_letter_code
_entity_poly.pdbx_strand_id
1 'polypeptide(L)'
;MQAADVWGSRWSSTAHPLSHRFMEAAVEKQTLVVLAADLETTAELVQLINQVGPHIAALKTHVDMVEDYSKEAWRDVVEAAQDTGCCCLKIESSQT
;
A
#
# COMPACT_ATOMS: atom_id res chain seq x y z
N MET A 1 -1.19 -12.31 18.78
CA MET A 1 -2.63 -12.00 18.68
C MET A 1 -3.00 -12.16 17.22
N GLN A 2 -4.00 -12.95 16.84
CA GLN A 2 -4.33 -13.11 15.43
C GLN A 2 -5.14 -11.90 14.94
N ALA A 3 -5.01 -11.54 13.66
CA ALA A 3 -5.74 -10.41 13.10
C ALA A 3 -7.26 -10.58 13.23
N ALA A 4 -7.77 -11.81 13.08
CA ALA A 4 -9.17 -12.13 13.29
C ALA A 4 -9.68 -11.75 14.70
N ASP A 5 -8.86 -11.92 15.74
CA ASP A 5 -9.22 -11.57 17.12
C ASP A 5 -9.31 -10.05 17.31
N VAL A 6 -8.38 -9.30 16.69
CA VAL A 6 -8.31 -7.83 16.79
C VAL A 6 -9.47 -7.18 16.04
N TRP A 7 -9.75 -7.66 14.83
CA TRP A 7 -10.75 -7.07 13.94
C TRP A 7 -12.17 -7.60 14.18
N GLY A 8 -12.32 -8.78 14.79
CA GLY A 8 -13.60 -9.34 15.22
C GLY A 8 -14.62 -9.43 14.08
N SER A 9 -15.77 -8.77 14.25
CA SER A 9 -16.84 -8.79 13.24
C SER A 9 -16.37 -8.27 11.87
N ARG A 10 -15.46 -7.29 11.83
CA ARG A 10 -14.93 -6.76 10.57
C ARG A 10 -14.18 -7.82 9.78
N TRP A 11 -13.44 -8.70 10.45
CA TRP A 11 -12.76 -9.82 9.81
C TRP A 11 -13.77 -10.78 9.17
N SER A 12 -14.76 -11.24 9.94
CA SER A 12 -15.75 -12.23 9.50
C SER A 12 -16.72 -11.71 8.44
N SER A 13 -17.04 -10.41 8.46
CA SER A 13 -17.99 -9.79 7.53
C SER A 13 -17.35 -9.35 6.22
N THR A 14 -16.01 -9.40 6.11
CA THR A 14 -15.31 -8.99 4.90
C THR A 14 -14.94 -10.19 4.04
N ALA A 15 -15.44 -10.23 2.81
CA ALA A 15 -15.14 -11.30 1.86
C ALA A 15 -13.90 -11.04 0.99
N HIS A 16 -13.43 -9.78 0.90
CA HIS A 16 -12.41 -9.40 -0.05
C HIS A 16 -10.98 -9.70 0.48
N PRO A 17 -10.17 -10.52 -0.22
CA PRO A 17 -8.83 -10.91 0.26
C PRO A 17 -7.88 -9.73 0.52
N LEU A 18 -7.95 -8.66 -0.28
CA LEU A 18 -7.12 -7.47 -0.07
C LEU A 18 -7.39 -6.81 1.30
N SER A 19 -8.64 -6.82 1.75
CA SER A 19 -8.99 -6.26 3.06
C SER A 19 -8.41 -7.11 4.18
N HIS A 20 -8.38 -8.43 4.04
CA HIS A 20 -7.71 -9.33 4.98
C HIS A 20 -6.21 -9.03 5.02
N ARG A 21 -5.55 -8.86 3.86
CA ARG A 21 -4.11 -8.49 3.82
C ARG A 21 -3.81 -7.15 4.49
N PHE A 22 -4.68 -6.15 4.32
CA PHE A 22 -4.56 -4.87 5.02
C PHE A 22 -4.71 -5.04 6.54
N MET A 23 -5.72 -5.78 6.98
CA MET A 23 -5.96 -6.11 8.39
C MET A 23 -4.78 -6.90 9.00
N GLU A 24 -4.25 -7.83 8.19
CA GLU A 24 -2.92 -8.45 8.18
C GLU A 24 -1.81 -7.51 8.66
N ALA A 25 -1.40 -6.67 7.71
CA ALA A 25 -0.32 -5.72 7.84
C ALA A 25 -0.53 -4.75 9.01
N ALA A 26 -1.77 -4.30 9.24
CA ALA A 26 -2.07 -3.36 10.31
C ALA A 26 -1.78 -3.95 11.71
N VAL A 27 -2.10 -5.23 11.91
CA VAL A 27 -1.84 -5.92 13.18
C VAL A 27 -0.38 -6.30 13.29
N GLU A 28 0.26 -6.78 12.22
CA GLU A 28 1.67 -7.12 12.23
C GLU A 28 2.55 -5.90 12.54
N LYS A 29 2.27 -4.77 11.89
CA LYS A 29 3.07 -3.53 12.00
C LYS A 29 2.58 -2.55 13.07
N GLN A 30 1.47 -2.88 13.76
CA GLN A 30 0.86 -2.03 14.78
C GLN A 30 0.56 -0.60 14.28
N THR A 31 0.01 -0.50 13.06
CA THR A 31 -0.25 0.78 12.40
C THR A 31 -1.54 0.71 11.58
N LEU A 32 -2.27 1.82 11.54
CA LEU A 32 -3.42 2.03 10.64
C LEU A 32 -3.16 3.17 9.66
N VAL A 33 -1.90 3.63 9.57
CA VAL A 33 -1.51 4.75 8.72
C VAL A 33 -1.56 4.32 7.26
N VAL A 34 -2.26 5.12 6.46
CA VAL A 34 -2.23 5.08 5.00
C VAL A 34 -1.54 6.34 4.53
N LEU A 35 -0.38 6.20 3.89
CA LEU A 35 0.40 7.33 3.40
C LEU A 35 -0.04 7.72 2.00
N ALA A 36 -0.37 8.99 1.79
CA ALA A 36 -0.51 9.56 0.45
C ALA A 36 0.89 9.95 -0.07
N ALA A 37 1.41 9.17 -1.01
CA ALA A 37 2.71 9.38 -1.64
C ALA A 37 2.52 9.90 -3.06
N ASP A 38 2.31 11.22 -3.14
CA ASP A 38 2.09 11.93 -4.40
C ASP A 38 3.43 12.54 -4.85
N LEU A 39 4.25 11.68 -5.46
CA LEU A 39 5.59 12.00 -5.99
C LEU A 39 5.62 11.81 -7.51
N GLU A 40 6.53 12.52 -8.17
CA GLU A 40 6.55 12.64 -9.63
C GLU A 40 7.36 11.52 -10.30
N THR A 41 8.23 10.82 -9.57
CA THR A 41 9.07 9.75 -10.13
C THR A 41 8.94 8.40 -9.41
N THR A 42 9.10 7.31 -10.16
CA THR A 42 9.14 5.95 -9.59
C THR A 42 10.29 5.77 -8.60
N ALA A 43 11.45 6.38 -8.85
CA ALA A 43 12.61 6.31 -7.97
C ALA A 43 12.35 6.92 -6.59
N GLU A 44 11.72 8.09 -6.54
CA GLU A 44 11.35 8.73 -5.27
C GLU A 44 10.30 7.92 -4.51
N LEU A 45 9.33 7.32 -5.22
CA LEU A 45 8.34 6.41 -4.62
C LEU A 45 9.02 5.20 -3.98
N VAL A 46 9.93 4.52 -4.69
CA VAL A 46 10.69 3.38 -4.15
C VAL A 46 11.51 3.78 -2.93
N GLN A 47 12.21 4.92 -3.00
CA GLN A 47 12.99 5.43 -1.88
C GLN A 47 12.12 5.73 -0.65
N LEU A 48 10.95 6.35 -0.85
CA LEU A 48 10.00 6.65 0.22
C LEU A 48 9.48 5.35 0.84
N ILE A 49 9.04 4.38 0.02
CA ILE A 49 8.52 3.08 0.47
C ILE A 49 9.56 2.36 1.35
N ASN A 50 10.82 2.32 0.92
CA ASN A 50 11.88 1.68 1.69
C ASN A 50 12.12 2.35 3.05
N GLN A 51 11.87 3.64 3.18
CA GLN A 51 12.04 4.38 4.44
C GLN A 51 10.84 4.21 5.39
N VAL A 52 9.62 4.27 4.85
CA VAL A 52 8.39 4.35 5.66
C VAL A 52 7.61 3.05 5.75
N GLY A 53 7.93 2.07 4.88
CA GLY A 53 7.22 0.80 4.74
C GLY A 53 6.96 0.03 6.04
N PRO A 54 7.94 -0.07 6.97
CA PRO A 54 7.73 -0.69 8.28
C PRO A 54 6.72 0.02 9.18
N HIS A 55 6.40 1.30 8.92
CA HIS A 55 5.57 2.15 9.77
C HIS A 55 4.16 2.40 9.22
N ILE A 56 3.87 1.96 7.99
CA ILE A 56 2.57 2.16 7.32
C ILE A 56 1.89 0.82 6.98
N ALA A 57 0.55 0.82 6.99
CA ALA A 57 -0.25 -0.33 6.59
C ALA A 57 -0.49 -0.34 5.08
N ALA A 58 -0.67 0.84 4.48
CA ALA A 58 -0.89 0.99 3.05
C ALA A 58 -0.32 2.31 2.51
N LEU A 59 -0.16 2.35 1.19
CA LEU A 59 0.28 3.50 0.42
C LEU A 59 -0.78 3.86 -0.62
N LYS A 60 -1.12 5.13 -0.77
CA LYS A 60 -1.95 5.68 -1.85
C LYS A 60 -1.07 6.48 -2.81
N THR A 61 -1.20 6.24 -4.11
CA THR A 61 -0.46 6.99 -5.15
C THR A 61 -1.41 7.53 -6.23
N HIS A 62 -1.05 8.69 -6.81
CA HIS A 62 -1.62 9.21 -8.06
C HIS A 62 -0.69 8.85 -9.22
N VAL A 63 -1.02 7.78 -9.96
CA VAL A 63 -0.14 7.27 -11.03
C VAL A 63 -0.12 8.19 -12.25
N ASP A 64 -1.17 8.99 -12.43
CA ASP A 64 -1.28 10.03 -13.44
C ASP A 64 -0.30 11.21 -13.22
N MET A 65 0.27 11.35 -12.02
CA MET A 65 1.30 12.35 -11.72
C MET A 65 2.73 11.85 -11.95
N VAL A 66 2.92 10.55 -12.21
CA VAL A 66 4.25 9.95 -12.34
C VAL A 66 4.78 10.15 -13.75
N GLU A 67 5.77 11.01 -13.92
CA GLU A 67 6.29 11.44 -15.23
C GLU A 67 7.00 10.32 -15.97
N ASP A 68 7.71 9.45 -15.25
CA ASP A 68 8.49 8.33 -15.79
C ASP A 68 7.70 7.00 -15.81
N TYR A 69 6.36 7.07 -15.78
CA TYR A 69 5.52 5.90 -15.73
C TYR A 69 5.73 4.96 -16.93
N SER A 70 6.13 3.74 -16.62
CA SER A 70 6.07 2.57 -17.50
C SER A 70 5.67 1.35 -16.69
N LYS A 71 5.20 0.27 -17.33
CA LYS A 71 4.86 -0.96 -16.62
C LYS A 71 6.10 -1.58 -15.96
N GLU A 72 7.25 -1.42 -16.61
CA GLU A 72 8.54 -1.89 -16.18
C GLU A 72 9.03 -1.11 -14.95
N ALA A 73 9.04 0.23 -15.01
CA ALA A 73 9.43 1.06 -13.86
C ALA A 73 8.46 0.94 -12.68
N TRP A 74 7.16 0.79 -12.96
CA TRP A 74 6.16 0.59 -11.91
C TRP A 74 6.30 -0.74 -11.18
N ARG A 75 6.93 -1.74 -11.79
CA ARG A 75 7.18 -3.03 -11.14
C ARG A 75 8.07 -2.85 -9.91
N ASP A 76 9.05 -1.97 -9.98
CA ASP A 76 9.98 -1.71 -8.87
C ASP A 76 9.24 -1.11 -7.66
N VAL A 77 8.23 -0.25 -7.91
CA VAL A 77 7.34 0.29 -6.85
C VAL A 77 6.52 -0.82 -6.20
N VAL A 78 6.01 -1.77 -7.00
CA VAL A 78 5.23 -2.91 -6.49
C VAL A 78 6.10 -3.86 -5.68
N GLU A 79 7.32 -4.16 -6.16
CA GLU A 79 8.29 -5.00 -5.47
C GLU A 79 8.69 -4.39 -4.13
N ALA A 80 9.05 -3.10 -4.10
CA ALA A 80 9.38 -2.39 -2.86
C ALA A 80 8.24 -2.43 -1.82
N ALA A 81 6.98 -2.30 -2.27
CA ALA A 81 5.83 -2.37 -1.38
C ALA A 81 5.59 -3.79 -0.83
N GLN A 82 5.79 -4.81 -1.67
CA GLN A 82 5.69 -6.21 -1.26
C GLN A 82 6.78 -6.58 -0.25
N ASP A 83 8.02 -6.17 -0.52
CA ASP A 83 9.18 -6.43 0.34
C ASP A 83 9.06 -5.77 1.71
N THR A 84 8.45 -4.59 1.76
CA THR A 84 8.18 -3.88 3.03
C THR A 84 6.87 -4.30 3.69
N GLY A 85 6.06 -5.17 3.05
CA GLY A 85 4.79 -5.69 3.57
C GLY A 85 3.67 -4.64 3.66
N CYS A 86 3.71 -3.57 2.86
CA CYS A 86 2.63 -2.58 2.82
C CYS A 86 1.71 -2.81 1.61
N CYS A 87 0.42 -2.55 1.76
CA CYS A 87 -0.54 -2.66 0.66
C CYS A 87 -0.50 -1.42 -0.24
N CYS A 88 -0.26 -1.58 -1.54
CA CYS A 88 -0.42 -0.48 -2.50
C CYS A 88 -1.89 -0.31 -2.89
N LEU A 89 -2.42 0.89 -2.70
CA LEU A 89 -3.72 1.35 -3.14
C LEU A 89 -3.51 2.32 -4.31
N LYS A 90 -3.77 1.83 -5.52
CA LYS A 90 -3.67 2.65 -6.73
C LYS A 90 -4.96 3.44 -6.90
N ILE A 91 -4.86 4.77 -6.99
CA ILE A 91 -5.95 5.61 -7.50
C ILE A 91 -5.58 5.99 -8.93
N GLU A 92 -6.34 5.46 -9.88
CA GLU A 92 -6.33 5.95 -11.26
C GLU A 92 -7.30 7.13 -11.30
N SER A 93 -6.84 8.35 -11.63
CA SER A 93 -7.78 9.41 -11.93
C SER A 93 -8.45 9.06 -13.26
N SER A 94 -9.76 8.83 -13.20
CA SER A 94 -10.60 8.78 -14.37
C SER A 94 -10.68 10.20 -14.93
N GLN A 95 -9.68 10.63 -15.69
CA GLN A 95 -9.93 11.68 -16.66
C GLN A 95 -10.80 11.08 -17.78
N THR A 96 -12.11 11.11 -17.51
CA THR A 96 -13.20 11.07 -18.50
C THR A 96 -13.08 12.20 -19.51
#